data_AF-A0A643F224-F1
#
_entry.id   AF-A0A643F224-F1
#
_cell.length_a   1.000
_cell.length_b   1.000
_cell.length_c   1.000
_cell.angle_alpha   90.00
_cell.angle_beta   90.00
_cell.angle_gamma   90.00
#
_symmetry.space_group_name_H-M   'P 1'
#
loop_
_entity.id
_entity.type
_entity.pdbx_description
1 polymer ?
#
loop_
_entity_poly.entity_id
_entity_poly.type
_entity_poly.pdbx_seq_one_letter_code
_entity_poly.pdbx_strand_id
1 'polypeptide(L)'
;MKPVSFVLICSLLTMFSMPTNAEVRLGKNVRIGGHDFSNQTYKSKHRAEIYRYKGQPRKEGCVWRKRKNGERVKVCHLQTKPTRK
;
A
#
# COMPACT_ATOMS: atom_id res chain seq x y z
N MET A 1 -3.19 -10.26 -46.29
CA MET A 1 -3.55 -9.44 -45.12
C MET A 1 -2.48 -8.37 -44.94
N LYS A 2 -2.84 -7.09 -45.00
CA LYS A 2 -1.90 -5.97 -45.18
C LYS A 2 -1.16 -5.69 -43.86
N PRO A 3 0.19 -5.69 -43.80
CA PRO A 3 0.96 -5.53 -42.55
C PRO A 3 0.73 -4.16 -41.90
N VAL A 4 0.27 -3.17 -42.69
CA VAL A 4 -0.01 -1.80 -42.25
C VAL A 4 -1.08 -1.74 -41.15
N SER A 5 -2.10 -2.60 -41.22
CA SER A 5 -3.18 -2.62 -40.21
C SER A 5 -2.71 -3.19 -38.86
N PHE A 6 -1.74 -4.10 -38.86
CA PHE A 6 -1.23 -4.71 -37.64
C PHE A 6 -0.32 -3.75 -36.87
N VAL A 7 0.49 -2.97 -37.59
CA VAL A 7 1.36 -1.93 -37.00
C VAL A 7 0.52 -0.83 -36.34
N LEU A 8 -0.56 -0.39 -36.99
CA LEU A 8 -1.46 0.65 -36.46
C LEU A 8 -2.15 0.23 -35.15
N ILE A 9 -2.52 -1.04 -35.03
CA ILE A 9 -3.15 -1.58 -33.80
C ILE A 9 -2.12 -1.70 -32.67
N CYS A 10 -0.90 -2.14 -32.96
CA CYS A 10 0.19 -2.20 -31.97
C CYS A 10 0.60 -0.82 -31.44
N SER A 11 0.61 0.22 -32.30
CA SER A 11 0.93 1.59 -31.89
C SER A 11 -0.12 2.21 -30.96
N LEU A 12 -1.39 1.77 -31.04
CA LEU A 12 -2.46 2.30 -30.20
C LEU A 12 -2.46 1.69 -28.79
N LEU A 13 -1.97 0.45 -28.64
CA LEU A 13 -1.95 -0.28 -27.36
C LEU A 13 -0.90 0.25 -26.37
N THR A 14 0.16 0.91 -26.83
CA THR A 14 1.23 1.43 -25.96
C THR A 14 0.84 2.70 -25.21
N MET A 15 -0.23 3.40 -25.63
CA MET A 15 -0.67 4.64 -24.96
C MET A 15 -1.43 4.40 -23.65
N PHE A 16 -1.90 3.18 -23.39
CA PHE A 16 -2.68 2.85 -22.20
C PHE A 16 -1.85 2.23 -21.06
N SER A 17 -0.54 2.05 -21.24
CA SER A 17 0.34 1.45 -20.23
C SER A 17 0.92 2.46 -19.23
N MET A 18 0.18 3.53 -18.91
CA MET A 18 0.62 4.40 -17.81
C MET A 18 0.57 3.62 -16.50
N PRO A 19 1.66 3.57 -15.72
CA PRO A 19 1.66 2.90 -14.44
C PRO A 19 0.61 3.56 -13.56
N THR A 20 -0.45 2.81 -13.24
CA THR A 20 -1.46 3.26 -12.29
C THR A 20 -0.76 3.57 -10.97
N ASN A 21 -0.81 4.84 -10.54
CA ASN A 21 -0.25 5.25 -9.26
C ASN A 21 -1.18 4.71 -8.17
N ALA A 22 -0.91 3.49 -7.69
CA ALA A 22 -1.66 2.89 -6.60
C ALA A 22 -1.51 3.75 -5.33
N GLU A 23 -2.62 4.35 -4.92
CA GLU A 23 -2.72 5.21 -3.75
C GLU A 23 -3.83 4.70 -2.84
N VAL A 24 -3.53 4.57 -1.55
CA VAL A 24 -4.49 4.21 -0.51
C VAL A 24 -4.62 5.40 0.44
N ARG A 25 -5.81 5.99 0.51
CA ARG A 25 -6.13 7.08 1.43
C ARG A 25 -7.01 6.55 2.55
N LEU A 26 -6.50 6.62 3.77
CA LEU A 26 -7.28 6.32 4.97
C LEU A 26 -7.92 7.62 5.46
N GLY A 27 -9.25 7.65 5.47
CA GLY A 27 -10.03 8.80 5.91
C GLY A 27 -9.99 9.03 7.42
N LYS A 28 -10.94 9.81 7.92
CA LYS A 28 -11.09 10.06 9.36
C LYS A 28 -11.58 8.80 10.09
N ASN A 29 -11.17 8.63 11.33
CA ASN A 29 -11.58 7.54 12.24
C ASN A 29 -11.25 6.12 11.74
N VAL A 30 -10.28 5.97 10.83
CA VAL A 30 -9.85 4.64 10.40
C VAL A 30 -8.93 4.05 11.45
N ARG A 31 -9.31 2.88 11.98
CA ARG A 31 -8.53 2.15 12.98
C ARG A 31 -8.18 0.75 12.49
N ILE A 32 -6.93 0.35 12.73
CA ILE A 32 -6.45 -0.98 12.37
C ILE A 32 -5.93 -1.64 13.64
N GLY A 33 -6.52 -2.77 14.03
CA GLY A 33 -6.19 -3.45 15.29
C GLY A 33 -6.48 -2.64 16.56
N GLY A 34 -7.29 -1.57 16.47
CA GLY A 34 -7.54 -0.65 17.59
C GLY A 34 -6.48 0.46 17.75
N HIS A 35 -5.62 0.65 16.75
CA HIS A 35 -4.70 1.79 16.62
C HIS A 35 -5.21 2.77 15.57
N ASP A 36 -4.92 4.05 15.75
CA ASP A 36 -5.36 5.11 14.84
C ASP A 36 -4.49 5.17 13.58
N PHE A 37 -5.15 5.10 12.43
CA PHE A 37 -4.59 5.24 11.08
C PHE A 37 -5.29 6.35 10.29
N SER A 38 -6.00 7.24 10.99
CA SER A 38 -6.76 8.31 10.36
C SER A 38 -5.87 9.28 9.58
N ASN A 39 -6.38 9.76 8.45
CA ASN A 39 -5.74 10.76 7.60
C ASN A 39 -4.34 10.35 7.10
N GLN A 40 -4.09 9.04 6.96
CA GLN A 40 -2.84 8.53 6.40
C GLN A 40 -3.01 8.27 4.90
N THR A 41 -1.97 8.55 4.12
CA THR A 41 -1.93 8.24 2.69
C THR A 41 -0.72 7.38 2.39
N TYR A 42 -0.93 6.28 1.69
CA TYR A 42 0.13 5.37 1.26
C TYR A 42 0.19 5.31 -0.26
N LYS A 43 1.41 5.35 -0.79
CA LYS A 43 1.72 5.37 -2.23
C LYS A 43 2.83 4.35 -2.51
N SER A 44 3.14 4.10 -3.78
CA SER A 44 4.19 3.15 -4.17
C SER A 44 5.54 3.36 -3.44
N LYS A 45 5.95 4.62 -3.21
CA LYS A 45 7.20 4.96 -2.48
C LYS A 45 7.04 5.10 -0.96
N HIS A 46 5.82 5.17 -0.47
CA HIS A 46 5.46 5.40 0.94
C HIS A 46 4.40 4.38 1.35
N ARG A 47 4.80 3.13 1.56
CA ARG A 47 3.89 1.99 1.78
C ARG A 47 3.70 1.73 3.27
N ALA A 48 2.68 0.95 3.62
CA ALA A 48 2.52 0.37 4.95
C ALA A 48 2.47 -1.16 4.87
N GLU A 49 3.15 -1.80 5.82
CA GLU A 49 3.06 -3.24 6.10
C GLU A 49 2.52 -3.37 7.53
N ILE A 50 1.31 -3.92 7.70
CA ILE A 50 0.64 -3.99 9.00
C ILE A 50 0.44 -5.45 9.40
N TYR A 51 1.19 -5.88 10.41
CA TYR A 51 1.11 -7.21 10.99
C TYR A 51 0.27 -7.16 12.27
N ARG A 52 -0.76 -8.02 12.33
CA ARG A 52 -1.65 -8.13 13.49
C ARG A 52 -1.43 -9.45 14.22
N TYR A 53 -1.27 -9.38 15.53
CA TYR A 53 -1.01 -10.53 16.40
C TYR A 53 -2.16 -10.74 17.38
N LYS A 54 -2.45 -11.99 17.76
CA LYS A 54 -3.44 -12.28 18.82
C LYS A 54 -2.87 -12.01 20.23
N GLY A 55 -1.56 -12.18 20.41
CA GLY A 55 -0.82 -11.86 21.63
C GLY A 55 0.10 -10.64 21.45
N GLN A 56 0.89 -10.34 22.48
CA GLN A 56 1.81 -9.21 22.47
C GLN A 56 2.94 -9.43 21.43
N PRO A 57 3.11 -8.54 20.44
CA PRO A 57 4.19 -8.68 19.48
C PRO A 57 5.54 -8.36 20.12
N ARG A 58 6.60 -9.06 19.68
CA ARG A 58 7.98 -8.86 20.17
C ARG A 58 8.50 -7.41 20.00
N LYS A 59 7.97 -6.70 19.00
CA LYS A 59 8.35 -5.31 18.68
C LYS A 59 7.10 -4.49 18.37
N GLU A 60 6.29 -4.25 19.39
CA GLU A 60 5.04 -3.49 19.23
C GLU A 60 5.28 -2.08 18.70
N GLY A 61 4.38 -1.62 17.83
CA GLY A 61 4.36 -0.27 17.30
C GLY A 61 4.67 -0.18 15.80
N CYS A 62 4.75 1.05 15.32
CA CYS A 62 4.99 1.37 13.91
C CYS A 62 6.32 2.09 13.74
N VAL A 63 7.14 1.64 12.79
CA VAL A 63 8.41 2.27 12.47
C VAL A 63 8.56 2.45 10.97
N TRP A 64 9.14 3.58 10.57
CA TRP A 64 9.53 3.79 9.17
C TRP A 64 10.85 3.12 8.89
N ARG A 65 10.88 2.27 7.87
CA ARG A 65 12.09 1.61 7.37
C ARG A 65 12.38 2.11 5.96
N LYS A 66 13.64 2.50 5.72
CA LYS A 66 14.13 2.76 4.36
C LYS A 66 14.45 1.42 3.69
N ARG A 67 14.02 1.24 2.45
CA ARG A 67 14.40 0.12 1.58
C ARG A 67 15.49 0.56 0.60
N LYS A 68 16.08 -0.40 -0.11
CA LYS A 68 17.24 -0.20 -1.01
C LYS A 68 16.98 0.84 -2.13
N ASN A 69 15.74 0.99 -2.57
CA ASN A 69 15.37 1.85 -3.69
C ASN A 69 14.87 3.25 -3.26
N GLY A 70 15.21 3.69 -2.04
CA GLY A 70 14.73 4.96 -1.48
C GLY A 70 13.27 4.94 -1.00
N GLU A 71 12.57 3.82 -1.16
CA GLU A 71 11.22 3.62 -0.63
C GLU A 71 11.24 3.64 0.90
N ARG A 72 10.17 4.21 1.47
CA ARG A 72 9.90 4.17 2.90
C ARG A 72 8.70 3.29 3.14
N VAL A 73 8.86 2.32 4.03
CA VAL A 73 7.77 1.41 4.43
C VAL A 73 7.51 1.60 5.91
N LYS A 74 6.27 1.93 6.27
CA LYS A 74 5.81 1.96 7.65
C LYS A 74 5.46 0.53 8.05
N VAL A 75 6.36 -0.10 8.80
CA VAL A 75 6.16 -1.45 9.30
C VAL A 75 5.54 -1.36 10.68
N CYS A 76 4.36 -1.93 10.85
CA CYS A 76 3.61 -1.93 12.08
C CYS A 76 3.43 -3.35 12.59
N HIS A 77 3.78 -3.62 13.84
CA HIS A 77 3.41 -4.83 14.55
C HIS A 77 2.43 -4.45 15.65
N LEU A 78 1.16 -4.82 15.46
CA LEU A 78 0.06 -4.40 16.31
C LEU A 78 -0.53 -5.61 17.03
N GLN A 79 -0.76 -5.49 18.32
CA GLN A 79 -1.61 -6.43 19.01
C GLN A 79 -3.06 -6.19 18.59
N THR A 80 -3.79 -7.26 18.29
CA THR A 80 -5.23 -7.18 18.12
C THR A 80 -5.83 -6.91 19.49
N LYS A 81 -6.36 -5.70 19.70
CA LYS A 81 -7.22 -5.47 20.86
C LYS A 81 -8.44 -6.39 20.74
N PRO A 82 -8.87 -7.07 21.83
CA PRO A 82 -10.09 -7.83 21.80
C PRO A 82 -11.22 -6.88 21.41
N THR A 83 -11.93 -7.22 20.33
CA THR A 83 -13.19 -6.54 20.00
C THR A 83 -14.12 -6.83 21.19
N ARG A 84 -14.39 -5.82 22.03
CA ARG A 84 -15.49 -5.95 23.00
C ARG A 84 -16.75 -6.16 22.16
N LYS A 85 -17.30 -7.36 22.19
CA LYS A 85 -18.61 -7.69 21.64
C LYS A 85 -19.68 -7.14 22.57
#